data_AF-A0AAE8N857-F1
#
_entry.id   AF-A0AAE8N857-F1
#
_cell.length_a   1.000
_cell.length_b   1.000
_cell.length_c   1.000
_cell.angle_alpha   90.00
_cell.angle_beta   90.00
_cell.angle_gamma   90.00
#
_symmetry.space_group_name_H-M   'P 1'
#
loop_
_entity.id
_entity.type
_entity.pdbx_description
1 polymer ?
#
loop_
_entity_poly.entity_id
_entity_poly.type
_entity_poly.pdbx_seq_one_letter_code
_entity_poly.pdbx_strand_id
1 'polypeptide(L)'
;MISTTTTTTTATAVTSHPPRRAPPKPTTIPPLDALLSSHFRATRSPHLAITSRPLPLLYALASRLLSTDKTLLIIDLESRFDPTRLECSARDLAHAHVLRPPRCLSGSEEVRGMVERAREWMVYGAGTGSRGAGVVGAP
;
A
#
# COMPACT_ATOMS: atom_id res chain seq x y z
N MET A 1 -53.74 -39.98 -15.98
CA MET A 1 -53.07 -39.66 -14.70
C MET A 1 -51.73 -39.01 -15.06
N ILE A 2 -51.57 -37.71 -14.82
CA ILE A 2 -50.34 -36.96 -15.11
C ILE A 2 -49.83 -36.45 -13.77
N SER A 3 -48.68 -36.92 -13.32
CA SER A 3 -48.07 -36.51 -12.05
C SER A 3 -47.07 -35.40 -12.31
N THR A 4 -47.34 -34.21 -11.78
CA THR A 4 -46.43 -33.06 -11.75
C THR A 4 -45.49 -33.20 -10.55
N THR A 5 -44.19 -33.27 -10.78
CA THR A 5 -43.17 -33.19 -9.71
C THR A 5 -42.58 -31.79 -9.68
N THR A 6 -42.87 -31.05 -8.61
CA THR A 6 -42.28 -29.75 -8.30
C THR A 6 -41.00 -29.98 -7.47
N THR A 7 -39.84 -29.61 -7.99
CA THR A 7 -38.57 -29.67 -7.24
C THR A 7 -38.29 -28.29 -6.62
N THR A 8 -38.41 -28.20 -5.30
CA THR A 8 -38.02 -27.01 -4.52
C THR A 8 -36.52 -27.09 -4.23
N THR A 9 -35.72 -26.23 -4.88
CA THR A 9 -34.30 -26.04 -4.57
C THR A 9 -34.17 -25.01 -3.45
N THR A 10 -33.85 -25.47 -2.25
CA THR A 10 -33.51 -24.62 -1.11
C THR A 10 -32.14 -23.99 -1.33
N ALA A 11 -32.09 -22.68 -1.56
CA ALA A 11 -30.85 -21.92 -1.66
C ALA A 11 -30.28 -21.64 -0.26
N THR A 12 -29.15 -22.26 0.06
CA THR A 12 -28.37 -21.96 1.27
C THR A 12 -27.74 -20.58 1.12
N ALA A 13 -28.24 -19.60 1.87
CA ALA A 13 -27.62 -18.28 1.97
C ALA A 13 -26.28 -18.41 2.71
N VAL A 14 -25.18 -18.29 1.97
CA VAL A 14 -23.84 -18.17 2.56
C VAL A 14 -23.71 -16.74 3.07
N THR A 15 -23.88 -16.54 4.39
CA THR A 15 -23.61 -15.27 5.04
C THR A 15 -22.10 -14.99 4.95
N SER A 16 -21.66 -14.31 3.90
CA SER A 16 -20.29 -13.84 3.76
C SER A 16 -20.03 -12.72 4.78
N HIS A 17 -19.42 -13.06 5.91
CA HIS A 17 -18.91 -12.05 6.84
C HIS A 17 -17.79 -11.27 6.14
N PRO A 18 -17.83 -9.93 6.06
CA PRO A 18 -16.75 -9.18 5.44
C PRO A 18 -15.43 -9.49 6.16
N PRO A 19 -14.33 -9.68 5.42
CA PRO A 19 -13.06 -10.03 6.03
C PRO A 19 -12.66 -8.95 7.03
N ARG A 20 -12.43 -9.36 8.29
CA ARG A 20 -12.01 -8.45 9.35
C ARG A 20 -10.65 -7.87 8.97
N ARG A 21 -10.59 -6.55 8.79
CA ARG A 21 -9.33 -5.87 8.47
C ARG A 21 -8.32 -6.11 9.59
N ALA A 22 -7.10 -6.49 9.20
CA ALA A 22 -6.00 -6.68 10.13
C ALA A 22 -5.59 -5.34 10.76
N PRO A 23 -5.13 -5.34 12.02
CA PRO A 23 -4.59 -4.13 12.65
C PRO A 23 -3.35 -3.62 11.90
N PRO A 24 -3.06 -2.31 11.95
CA PRO A 24 -1.88 -1.75 11.33
C PRO A 24 -0.60 -2.32 11.94
N LYS A 25 0.41 -2.56 11.09
CA LYS A 25 1.73 -3.03 11.53
C LYS A 25 2.48 -1.87 12.23
N PRO A 26 3.26 -2.14 13.30
CA PRO A 26 4.05 -1.11 13.96
C PRO A 26 5.05 -0.41 13.04
N THR A 27 5.03 0.90 13.07
CA THR A 27 5.92 1.79 12.32
C THR A 27 7.23 2.07 13.08
N THR A 28 7.34 1.64 14.34
CA THR A 28 8.47 1.94 15.26
C THR A 28 8.66 3.44 15.54
N ILE A 29 7.65 4.23 15.20
CA ILE A 29 7.53 5.65 15.50
C ILE A 29 6.37 5.76 16.49
N PRO A 30 6.63 5.84 17.82
CA PRO A 30 5.58 5.71 18.83
C PRO A 30 4.39 6.67 18.67
N PRO A 31 4.60 7.96 18.33
CA PRO A 31 3.48 8.87 18.06
C PRO A 31 2.60 8.43 16.87
N LEU A 32 3.22 7.89 15.81
CA LEU A 32 2.50 7.40 14.64
C LEU A 32 1.74 6.10 14.95
N ASP A 33 2.35 5.21 15.75
CA ASP A 33 1.72 3.95 16.18
C ASP A 33 0.50 4.19 17.07
N ALA A 34 0.57 5.17 17.98
CA ALA A 34 -0.56 5.59 18.80
C ALA A 34 -1.70 6.16 17.93
N LEU A 35 -1.35 7.01 16.96
CA LEU A 35 -2.33 7.59 16.03
C LEU A 35 -2.99 6.52 15.15
N LEU A 36 -2.20 5.59 14.59
CA LEU A 36 -2.70 4.44 13.82
C LEU A 36 -3.64 3.57 14.65
N SER A 37 -3.29 3.29 15.90
CA SER A 37 -4.10 2.47 16.79
C SER A 37 -5.42 3.14 17.13
N SER A 38 -5.40 4.43 17.47
CA SER A 38 -6.60 5.23 17.73
C SER A 38 -7.51 5.31 16.50
N HIS A 39 -6.93 5.61 15.33
CA HIS A 39 -7.66 5.65 14.06
C HIS A 39 -8.29 4.30 13.73
N PHE A 40 -7.53 3.21 13.80
CA PHE A 40 -8.04 1.87 13.51
C PHE A 40 -9.17 1.46 14.47
N ARG A 41 -9.08 1.82 15.76
CA ARG A 41 -10.17 1.57 16.72
C ARG A 41 -11.46 2.30 16.32
N ALA A 42 -11.35 3.54 15.85
CA ALA A 42 -12.49 4.37 15.47
C ALA A 42 -13.10 3.99 14.11
N THR A 43 -12.27 3.71 13.10
CA THR A 43 -12.72 3.57 11.69
C THR A 43 -12.60 2.16 11.14
N ARG A 44 -11.90 1.25 11.84
CA ARG A 44 -11.48 -0.06 11.34
C ARG A 44 -10.62 0.00 10.07
N SER A 45 -10.07 1.17 9.72
CA SER A 45 -9.15 1.34 8.61
C SER A 45 -7.70 1.27 9.09
N PRO A 46 -6.85 0.42 8.49
CA PRO A 46 -5.41 0.41 8.77
C PRO A 46 -4.65 1.50 8.00
N HIS A 47 -5.33 2.23 7.12
CA HIS A 47 -4.75 3.29 6.30
C HIS A 47 -5.06 4.66 6.87
N LEU A 48 -4.05 5.52 6.93
CA LEU A 48 -4.20 6.92 7.22
C LEU A 48 -4.20 7.73 5.94
N ALA A 49 -5.10 8.71 5.89
CA ALA A 49 -5.08 9.76 4.88
C ALA A 49 -4.61 11.05 5.54
N ILE A 50 -3.67 11.75 4.90
CA ILE A 50 -3.21 13.07 5.32
C ILE A 50 -3.54 14.02 4.18
N THR A 51 -4.35 15.04 4.45
CA THR A 51 -4.76 16.06 3.46
C THR A 51 -3.99 17.36 3.68
N SER A 52 -4.11 18.31 2.73
CA SER A 52 -3.49 19.65 2.70
C SER A 52 -2.06 19.72 2.10
N ARG A 53 -1.04 20.13 2.86
CA ARG A 53 0.37 20.21 2.45
C ARG A 53 1.20 19.15 3.19
N PRO A 54 1.07 17.86 2.83
CA PRO A 54 1.69 16.79 3.60
C PRO A 54 3.18 16.62 3.29
N LEU A 55 3.71 17.21 2.20
CA LEU A 55 5.08 16.93 1.72
C LEU A 55 6.17 17.02 2.80
N PRO A 56 6.27 18.09 3.62
CA PRO A 56 7.28 18.13 4.70
C PRO A 56 7.13 16.99 5.70
N LEU A 57 5.89 16.67 6.10
CA LEU A 57 5.60 15.55 6.99
C LEU A 57 5.93 14.20 6.34
N LEU A 58 5.65 14.04 5.04
CA LEU A 58 5.99 12.83 4.30
C LEU A 58 7.50 12.62 4.23
N TYR A 59 8.31 13.66 4.03
CA TYR A 59 9.77 13.54 4.08
C TYR A 59 10.27 13.17 5.48
N ALA A 60 9.74 13.79 6.53
CA ALA A 60 10.13 13.47 7.91
C ALA A 60 9.77 12.02 8.27
N LEU A 61 8.57 11.57 7.89
CA LEU A 61 8.13 10.19 8.10
C LEU A 61 8.98 9.20 7.27
N ALA A 62 9.20 9.48 5.99
CA ALA A 62 9.98 8.62 5.12
C ALA A 62 11.42 8.48 5.60
N SER A 63 12.09 9.60 5.96
CA SER A 63 13.45 9.60 6.49
C SER A 63 13.56 8.74 7.74
N ARG A 64 12.60 8.88 8.66
CA ARG A 64 12.57 8.13 9.93
C ARG A 64 12.17 6.66 9.76
N LEU A 65 11.36 6.33 8.77
CA LEU A 65 11.03 4.94 8.43
C LEU A 65 12.21 4.24 7.74
N LEU A 66 12.92 4.94 6.86
CA LEU A 66 14.10 4.42 6.16
C LEU A 66 15.30 4.27 7.10
N SER A 67 15.42 5.10 8.14
CA SER A 67 16.43 4.88 9.20
C SER A 67 16.14 3.66 10.09
N THR A 68 15.12 2.87 9.76
CA THR A 68 14.85 1.56 10.35
C THR A 68 15.07 0.49 9.29
N ASP A 69 15.15 -0.80 9.65
CA ASP A 69 15.32 -1.90 8.69
C ASP A 69 14.05 -2.18 7.85
N LYS A 70 13.35 -1.15 7.37
CA LYS A 70 12.11 -1.22 6.60
C LYS A 70 12.31 -0.69 5.19
N THR A 71 11.67 -1.36 4.24
CA THR A 71 11.58 -0.90 2.85
C THR A 71 10.35 -0.02 2.66
N LEU A 72 10.53 1.09 1.95
CA LEU A 72 9.50 2.10 1.72
C LEU A 72 9.24 2.24 0.22
N LEU A 73 7.99 2.11 -0.19
CA LEU A 73 7.53 2.40 -1.54
C LEU A 73 6.73 3.71 -1.54
N ILE A 74 7.11 4.62 -2.43
CA ILE A 74 6.42 5.89 -2.68
C ILE A 74 5.84 5.84 -4.08
N ILE A 75 4.52 6.01 -4.19
CA ILE A 75 3.83 6.17 -5.47
C ILE A 75 3.57 7.66 -5.65
N ASP A 76 4.40 8.30 -6.48
CA ASP A 76 4.39 9.75 -6.71
C ASP A 76 3.60 10.08 -7.99
N LEU A 77 2.29 10.23 -7.82
CA LEU A 77 1.35 10.50 -8.93
C LEU A 77 1.55 11.89 -9.55
N GLU A 78 2.08 12.84 -8.79
CA GLU A 78 2.19 14.24 -9.22
C GLU A 78 3.61 14.62 -9.66
N SER A 79 4.57 13.71 -9.49
CA SER A 79 5.99 13.95 -9.72
C SER A 79 6.57 15.06 -8.83
N ARG A 80 6.10 15.16 -7.58
CA ARG A 80 6.53 16.20 -6.61
C ARG A 80 7.47 15.66 -5.54
N PHE A 81 7.65 14.35 -5.46
CA PHE A 81 8.56 13.74 -4.50
C PHE A 81 10.01 13.89 -4.99
N ASP A 82 10.88 14.40 -4.12
CA ASP A 82 12.29 14.66 -4.35
C ASP A 82 13.12 13.88 -3.31
N PRO A 83 13.73 12.75 -3.70
CA PRO A 83 14.50 11.90 -2.79
C PRO A 83 15.67 12.62 -2.12
N THR A 84 16.17 13.72 -2.69
CA THR A 84 17.30 14.47 -2.11
C THR A 84 16.97 15.17 -0.80
N ARG A 85 15.67 15.30 -0.51
CA ARG A 85 15.15 15.89 0.74
C ARG A 85 15.02 14.89 1.88
N LEU A 86 15.38 13.62 1.66
CA LEU A 86 15.38 12.61 2.71
C LEU A 86 16.64 12.73 3.56
N GLU A 87 16.45 12.78 4.88
CA GLU A 87 17.51 12.87 5.87
C GLU A 87 17.84 11.46 6.40
N CYS A 88 18.51 10.64 5.59
CA CYS A 88 18.94 9.29 5.97
C CYS A 88 20.26 8.91 5.25
N SER A 89 20.87 7.79 5.62
CA SER A 89 22.13 7.37 5.01
C SER A 89 21.92 6.87 3.57
N ALA A 90 22.98 6.85 2.77
CA ALA A 90 22.92 6.29 1.41
C ALA A 90 22.52 4.81 1.39
N ARG A 91 22.85 4.06 2.47
CA ARG A 91 22.42 2.67 2.65
C ARG A 91 20.91 2.60 2.85
N ASP A 92 20.35 3.49 3.66
CA ASP A 92 18.91 3.53 3.94
C ASP A 92 18.12 3.92 2.68
N LEU A 93 18.67 4.84 1.87
CA LEU A 93 18.08 5.23 0.58
C LEU A 93 17.96 4.06 -0.41
N ALA A 94 18.81 3.02 -0.31
CA ALA A 94 18.70 1.83 -1.15
C ALA A 94 17.39 1.04 -0.88
N HIS A 95 16.73 1.28 0.25
CA HIS A 95 15.44 0.71 0.62
C HIS A 95 14.24 1.61 0.27
N ALA A 96 14.48 2.74 -0.39
CA ALA A 96 13.44 3.63 -0.89
C ALA A 96 13.18 3.37 -2.39
N HIS A 97 11.96 2.98 -2.72
CA HIS A 97 11.53 2.81 -4.11
C HIS A 97 10.51 3.89 -4.46
N VAL A 98 10.74 4.61 -5.54
CA VAL A 98 9.82 5.65 -6.04
C VAL A 98 9.26 5.22 -7.37
N LEU A 99 7.95 5.00 -7.41
CA LEU A 99 7.21 4.72 -8.62
C LEU A 99 6.52 6.01 -9.08
N ARG A 100 6.87 6.49 -10.28
CA ARG A 100 6.20 7.62 -10.93
C ARG A 100 5.45 7.12 -12.16
N PRO A 101 4.14 6.91 -12.06
CA PRO A 101 3.36 6.45 -13.20
C PRO A 101 3.08 7.59 -14.20
N PRO A 102 2.65 7.24 -15.43
CA PRO A 102 2.25 8.22 -16.44
C PRO A 102 1.14 9.15 -15.92
N ARG A 103 1.18 10.43 -16.31
CA ARG A 103 0.20 11.45 -15.88
C ARG A 103 -1.22 11.20 -16.38
N CYS A 104 -1.40 10.25 -17.31
CA CYS A 104 -2.69 9.89 -17.89
C CYS A 104 -3.41 8.76 -17.16
N LEU A 105 -2.99 8.39 -15.94
CA LEU A 105 -3.76 7.47 -15.11
C LEU A 105 -5.18 8.00 -14.97
N SER A 106 -6.12 7.25 -15.53
CA SER A 106 -7.48 7.72 -15.81
C SER A 106 -8.47 7.31 -14.74
N GLY A 107 -8.05 6.57 -13.70
CA GLY A 107 -8.97 6.14 -12.64
C GLY A 107 -8.34 5.58 -11.38
N SER A 108 -9.15 5.58 -10.32
CA SER A 108 -8.83 4.98 -9.02
C SER A 108 -8.54 3.48 -9.10
N GLU A 109 -9.12 2.78 -10.07
CA GLU A 109 -8.88 1.35 -10.33
C GLU A 109 -7.45 1.07 -10.79
N GLU A 110 -6.88 1.94 -11.63
CA GLU A 110 -5.49 1.78 -12.10
C GLU A 110 -4.52 2.01 -10.95
N VAL A 111 -4.76 3.03 -10.11
CA VAL A 111 -3.99 3.28 -8.89
C VAL A 111 -4.12 2.11 -7.92
N ARG A 112 -5.33 1.55 -7.76
CA ARG A 112 -5.57 0.38 -6.91
C ARG A 112 -4.81 -0.85 -7.38
N GLY A 113 -4.87 -1.15 -8.68
CA GLY A 113 -4.12 -2.26 -9.28
C GLY A 113 -2.60 -2.08 -9.16
N MET A 114 -2.12 -0.83 -9.20
CA MET A 114 -0.71 -0.51 -8.98
C MET A 114 -0.29 -0.75 -7.54
N VAL A 115 -1.10 -0.31 -6.56
CA VAL A 115 -0.87 -0.58 -5.13
C VAL A 115 -0.85 -2.09 -4.86
N GLU A 116 -1.70 -2.87 -5.52
CA GLU A 116 -1.73 -4.32 -5.32
C GLU A 116 -0.48 -5.00 -5.87
N ARG A 117 -0.09 -4.71 -7.12
CA ARG A 117 1.17 -5.22 -7.69
C ARG A 117 2.39 -4.81 -6.88
N ALA A 118 2.40 -3.58 -6.40
CA ALA A 118 3.42 -3.08 -5.49
C ALA A 118 3.49 -3.91 -4.20
N ARG A 119 2.34 -4.22 -3.58
CA ARG A 119 2.28 -5.07 -2.39
C ARG A 119 2.85 -6.46 -2.66
N GLU A 120 2.45 -7.08 -3.77
CA GLU A 120 2.96 -8.39 -4.19
C GLU A 120 4.49 -8.35 -4.34
N TRP A 121 5.03 -7.34 -5.03
CA TRP A 121 6.47 -7.15 -5.20
C TRP A 121 7.21 -6.92 -3.87
N MET A 122 6.62 -6.15 -2.96
CA MET A 122 7.22 -5.87 -1.64
C MET A 122 7.19 -7.07 -0.68
N VAL A 123 6.38 -8.10 -0.94
CA VAL A 123 6.26 -9.28 -0.07
C VAL A 123 7.39 -10.31 -0.29
N TYR A 124 8.32 -10.08 -1.23
CA TYR A 124 9.48 -10.94 -1.45
C TYR A 124 10.60 -10.74 -0.41
N GLY A 125 10.34 -11.15 0.82
CA GLY A 125 11.34 -11.39 1.86
C GLY A 125 11.96 -12.80 1.83
N ALA A 126 11.80 -13.57 0.74
CA ALA A 126 12.38 -14.90 0.60
C ALA A 126 13.12 -15.04 -0.75
N GLY A 127 14.25 -14.35 -0.84
CA GLY A 127 15.35 -14.77 -1.72
C GLY A 127 15.23 -14.48 -3.20
N THR A 128 15.41 -13.23 -3.62
CA THR A 128 16.22 -12.92 -4.82
C THR A 128 16.80 -11.53 -4.66
N GLY A 129 18.14 -11.43 -4.71
CA GLY A 129 18.85 -10.17 -4.66
C GLY A 129 18.47 -9.22 -5.80
N SER A 130 18.57 -7.93 -5.50
CA SER A 130 18.81 -6.80 -6.38
C SER A 130 18.94 -7.15 -7.88
N ARG A 131 17.82 -7.16 -8.62
CA ARG A 131 17.87 -6.92 -10.07
C ARG A 131 17.41 -5.50 -10.30
N GLY A 132 18.40 -4.65 -10.62
CA GLY A 132 18.20 -3.26 -10.98
C GLY A 132 17.13 -3.13 -12.06
N ALA A 133 16.26 -2.15 -11.87
CA ALA A 133 15.32 -1.71 -12.90
C ALA A 133 16.13 -1.16 -14.08
N GLY A 134 16.38 -2.04 -15.06
CA GLY A 134 16.81 -1.65 -16.38
C GLY A 134 15.68 -0.90 -17.07
N VAL A 135 16.03 0.28 -17.60
CA VAL A 135 15.26 1.06 -18.57
C VAL A 135 14.71 0.11 -19.65
N VAL A 136 13.39 0.01 -19.76
CA VAL A 136 12.74 -0.61 -20.92
C VAL A 136 12.42 0.50 -21.90
N GLY A 137 13.22 0.59 -22.97
CA GLY A 137 12.94 1.39 -24.14
C GLY A 137 11.71 0.84 -24.87
N ALA A 138 10.88 1.76 -25.36
CA ALA A 138 9.75 1.49 -26.22
C ALA A 138 10.22 1.03 -27.62
N PRO A 139 9.44 0.22 -28.35
CA PRO A 139 9.33 0.34 -29.80
C PRO A 139 8.43 1.51 -30.20
#